data_AF-A0A8C4Q736-F1
#
_entry.id   AF-A0A8C4Q736-F1
#
_cell.length_a   1.000
_cell.length_b   1.000
_cell.length_c   1.000
_cell.angle_alpha   90.00
_cell.angle_beta   90.00
_cell.angle_gamma   90.00
#
_symmetry.space_group_name_H-M   'P 1'
#
loop_
_entity.id
_entity.type
_entity.pdbx_description
1 polymer ?
#
loop_
_entity_poly.entity_id
_entity_poly.type
_entity_poly.pdbx_seq_one_letter_code
_entity_poly.pdbx_strand_id
1 'polypeptide(L)'
;MGSSTNPRASILLNASGACFATLHLTLAVISKDNMFTAKRELGATAVELASRQEGSEESRRHLVEQSRDFKRSAPEELKKLAAPLLKSFQAEIDSLLWRSREAEAAFLNVSKRIAEAPDPTLHLERLEETLERLQDVEAANQQLSEALEREVTCQREHADRDRRLREAQLGLAAKLAETERHTRNLQAGG
;
A
#
# COMPACT_ATOMS: atom_id res chain seq x y z
N MET A 1 39.19 -7.92 16.46
CA MET A 1 38.06 -7.11 16.97
C MET A 1 37.70 -6.09 15.91
N GLY A 2 36.45 -6.10 15.44
CA GLY A 2 35.99 -5.24 14.34
C GLY A 2 34.88 -5.92 13.55
N SER A 3 33.75 -6.20 14.20
CA SER A 3 32.50 -6.58 13.54
C SER A 3 32.01 -5.38 12.73
N SER A 4 32.37 -5.33 11.44
CA SER A 4 31.80 -4.37 10.50
C SER A 4 30.40 -4.85 10.12
N THR A 5 29.44 -4.64 11.02
CA THR A 5 28.02 -4.78 10.69
C THR A 5 27.70 -3.67 9.70
N ASN A 6 27.41 -4.05 8.46
CA ASN A 6 27.11 -3.11 7.38
C ASN A 6 25.84 -2.30 7.74
N PRO A 7 25.95 -1.00 8.07
CA PRO A 7 24.84 -0.22 8.59
C PRO A 7 23.71 -0.05 7.56
N ARG A 8 24.02 -0.20 6.26
CA ARG A 8 23.01 -0.18 5.19
C ARG A 8 22.07 -1.39 5.24
N ALA A 9 22.56 -2.57 5.60
CA ALA A 9 21.73 -3.77 5.68
C ALA A 9 20.73 -3.66 6.85
N SER A 10 21.17 -3.16 8.01
CA SER A 10 20.32 -2.97 9.18
C SER A 10 19.27 -1.87 9.02
N ILE A 11 19.60 -0.80 8.27
CA ILE A 11 18.64 0.28 7.97
C ILE A 11 17.56 -0.18 6.98
N LEU A 12 17.93 -0.97 5.97
CA LEU A 12 16.97 -1.51 5.01
C LEU A 12 16.03 -2.54 5.66
N LEU A 13 16.55 -3.41 6.53
CA LEU A 13 15.74 -4.40 7.26
C LEU A 13 14.74 -3.75 8.23
N ASN A 14 15.17 -2.70 8.96
CA ASN A 14 14.30 -1.96 9.88
C ASN A 14 13.28 -1.07 9.17
N ALA A 15 13.64 -0.46 8.03
CA ALA A 15 12.70 0.28 7.20
C ALA A 15 11.63 -0.65 6.57
N SER A 16 12.02 -1.88 6.23
CA SER A 16 11.13 -2.94 5.74
C SER A 16 10.09 -3.31 6.81
N GLY A 17 10.50 -3.65 8.04
CA GLY A 17 9.55 -4.02 9.11
C GLY A 17 8.51 -2.94 9.46
N ALA A 18 8.89 -1.66 9.46
CA ALA A 18 7.96 -0.55 9.72
C ALA A 18 6.98 -0.31 8.55
N CYS A 19 7.43 -0.46 7.31
CA CYS A 19 6.55 -0.44 6.12
C CYS A 19 5.52 -1.57 6.17
N PHE A 20 5.92 -2.76 6.63
CA PHE A 20 5.06 -3.93 6.71
C PHE A 20 3.98 -3.78 7.77
N ALA A 21 4.33 -3.31 8.97
CA ALA A 21 3.35 -3.04 10.03
C ALA A 21 2.34 -1.97 9.63
N THR A 22 2.80 -0.93 8.92
CA THR A 22 1.93 0.13 8.37
C THR A 22 0.99 -0.45 7.32
N LEU A 23 1.49 -1.28 6.41
CA LEU A 23 0.68 -1.94 5.39
C LEU A 23 -0.39 -2.83 6.04
N HIS A 24 -0.02 -3.67 7.01
CA HIS A 24 -0.95 -4.56 7.73
C HIS A 24 -2.04 -3.80 8.50
N LEU A 25 -1.71 -2.63 9.06
CA LEU A 25 -2.69 -1.75 9.70
C LEU A 25 -3.62 -1.11 8.65
N THR A 26 -3.08 -0.74 7.48
CA THR A 26 -3.88 -0.19 6.37
C THR A 26 -4.82 -1.26 5.79
N LEU A 27 -4.35 -2.50 5.67
CA LEU A 27 -5.12 -3.68 5.29
C LEU A 27 -6.29 -3.93 6.25
N ALA A 28 -6.05 -3.82 7.56
CA ALA A 28 -7.08 -3.96 8.58
C ALA A 28 -8.13 -2.83 8.55
N VAL A 29 -7.73 -1.59 8.23
CA VAL A 29 -8.67 -0.45 8.08
C VAL A 29 -9.52 -0.57 6.82
N ILE A 30 -8.97 -1.15 5.75
CA ILE A 30 -9.67 -1.46 4.49
C ILE A 30 -10.40 -2.82 4.59
N SER A 31 -10.52 -3.40 5.79
CA SER A 31 -11.19 -4.69 6.02
C SER A 31 -12.50 -4.78 5.24
N LYS A 32 -12.65 -5.94 4.60
CA LYS A 32 -13.74 -6.34 3.72
C LYS A 32 -15.12 -5.98 4.28
N ASP A 33 -15.29 -6.10 5.59
CA ASP A 33 -16.53 -5.80 6.29
C ASP A 33 -16.92 -4.32 6.23
N ASN A 34 -15.94 -3.42 6.34
CA ASN A 34 -16.19 -1.98 6.33
C ASN A 34 -16.62 -1.52 4.92
N MET A 35 -15.91 -1.96 3.87
CA MET A 35 -16.24 -1.55 2.51
C MET A 35 -17.50 -2.22 1.98
N PHE A 36 -17.74 -3.49 2.30
CA PHE A 36 -18.99 -4.18 1.94
C PHE A 36 -20.20 -3.52 2.59
N THR A 37 -20.10 -3.20 3.89
CA THR A 37 -21.16 -2.49 4.62
C THR A 37 -21.42 -1.12 4.01
N ALA A 38 -20.36 -0.34 3.74
CA ALA A 38 -20.48 0.96 3.08
C ALA A 38 -21.14 0.87 1.69
N LYS A 39 -20.74 -0.10 0.86
CA LYS A 39 -21.38 -0.34 -0.45
C LYS A 39 -22.88 -0.64 -0.31
N ARG A 40 -23.26 -1.46 0.69
CA ARG A 40 -24.65 -1.83 0.94
C ARG A 40 -25.49 -0.63 1.38
N GLU A 41 -24.98 0.16 2.33
CA GLU A 41 -25.65 1.34 2.86
C GLU A 41 -25.82 2.42 1.79
N LEU A 42 -24.78 2.67 0.99
CA LEU A 42 -24.85 3.59 -0.15
C LEU A 42 -25.86 3.12 -1.19
N GLY A 43 -25.90 1.82 -1.48
CA GLY A 43 -26.88 1.23 -2.39
C GLY A 43 -28.32 1.41 -1.90
N ALA A 44 -28.58 1.13 -0.62
CA ALA A 44 -29.90 1.35 -0.02
C ALA A 44 -30.32 2.83 -0.09
N THR A 45 -29.40 3.73 0.25
CA THR A 45 -29.63 5.18 0.18
C THR A 45 -29.90 5.64 -1.26
N ALA A 46 -29.21 5.10 -2.26
CA ALA A 46 -29.44 5.43 -3.67
C ALA A 46 -30.83 5.02 -4.16
N VAL A 47 -31.33 3.85 -3.73
CA VAL A 47 -32.69 3.40 -4.04
C VAL A 47 -33.73 4.30 -3.37
N GLU A 48 -33.54 4.62 -2.10
CA GLU A 48 -34.44 5.53 -1.39
C GLU A 48 -34.45 6.93 -2.02
N LEU A 49 -33.30 7.40 -2.49
CA LEU A 49 -33.16 8.70 -3.16
C LEU A 49 -34.01 8.77 -4.43
N ALA A 50 -34.07 7.69 -5.22
CA ALA A 50 -34.93 7.63 -6.40
C ALA A 50 -36.42 7.80 -6.03
N SER A 51 -36.86 7.17 -4.94
CA SER A 51 -38.23 7.33 -4.44
C SER A 51 -38.50 8.76 -3.96
N ARG A 52 -37.52 9.40 -3.31
CA ARG A 52 -37.62 10.80 -2.85
C ARG A 52 -37.62 11.81 -4.00
N GLN A 53 -36.89 11.53 -5.08
CA GLN A 53 -36.91 12.32 -6.30
C GLN A 53 -38.30 12.32 -6.93
N GLU A 54 -38.90 11.14 -7.13
CA GLU A 54 -40.25 11.00 -7.67
C GLU A 54 -41.29 11.78 -6.82
N GLY A 55 -41.26 11.60 -5.50
CA GLY A 55 -42.18 12.31 -4.59
C GLY A 55 -41.99 13.83 -4.57
N SER A 56 -40.75 14.31 -4.72
CA SER A 56 -40.46 15.75 -4.82
C SER A 56 -40.95 16.33 -6.15
N GLU A 57 -40.84 15.59 -7.26
CA GLU A 57 -41.37 16.01 -8.55
C GLU A 57 -42.90 16.05 -8.56
N GLU A 58 -43.56 15.06 -7.97
CA GLU A 58 -45.01 15.04 -7.81
C GLU A 58 -45.50 16.21 -6.97
N SER A 59 -44.86 16.46 -5.81
CA SER A 59 -45.20 17.58 -4.93
C SER A 59 -45.06 18.94 -5.64
N ARG A 60 -44.00 19.12 -6.44
CA ARG A 60 -43.82 20.32 -7.27
C ARG A 60 -44.94 20.48 -8.30
N ARG A 61 -45.29 19.40 -9.01
CA ARG A 61 -46.38 19.42 -10.00
C ARG A 61 -47.70 19.83 -9.35
N HIS A 62 -48.00 19.26 -8.18
CA HIS A 62 -49.19 19.61 -7.40
C HIS A 62 -49.20 21.09 -6.99
N LEU A 63 -48.08 21.63 -6.47
CA LEU A 63 -47.97 23.06 -6.10
C LEU A 63 -48.17 24.00 -7.29
N VAL A 64 -47.65 23.64 -8.46
CA VAL A 64 -47.85 24.42 -9.71
C VAL A 64 -49.32 24.40 -10.13
N GLU A 65 -49.99 23.25 -10.02
CA GLU A 65 -51.41 23.13 -10.32
C GLU A 65 -52.27 23.95 -9.35
N GLN A 66 -52.04 23.83 -8.03
CA GLN A 66 -52.70 24.64 -7.01
C GLN A 66 -52.50 26.15 -7.25
N SER A 67 -51.28 26.56 -7.61
CA SER A 67 -50.98 27.96 -7.94
C SER A 67 -51.72 28.43 -9.19
N ARG A 68 -51.91 27.55 -10.18
CA ARG A 68 -52.68 27.86 -11.40
C ARG A 68 -54.17 27.98 -11.11
N ASP A 69 -54.69 27.08 -10.29
CA ASP A 69 -56.11 27.06 -9.91
C ASP A 69 -56.46 28.27 -9.06
N PHE A 70 -55.61 28.63 -8.10
CA PHE A 70 -55.73 29.88 -7.35
C PHE A 70 -55.79 31.11 -8.27
N LYS A 71 -54.89 31.20 -9.25
CA LYS A 71 -54.90 32.31 -10.24
C LYS A 71 -56.17 32.33 -11.09
N ARG A 72 -56.84 31.18 -11.29
CA ARG A 72 -58.08 31.08 -12.07
C ARG A 72 -59.32 31.43 -11.25
N SER A 73 -59.40 31.00 -9.98
CA SER A 73 -60.60 31.08 -9.16
C SER A 73 -60.64 32.24 -8.16
N ALA A 74 -59.48 32.82 -7.82
CA ALA A 74 -59.41 33.88 -6.81
C ALA A 74 -60.01 35.22 -7.29
N PRO A 75 -60.42 36.12 -6.37
CA PRO A 75 -60.77 37.51 -6.69
C PRO A 75 -59.55 38.32 -7.18
N GLU A 76 -59.79 39.31 -8.04
CA GLU A 76 -58.70 40.04 -8.75
C GLU A 76 -57.79 40.87 -7.82
N GLU A 77 -58.35 41.49 -6.79
CA GLU A 77 -57.59 42.18 -5.73
C GLU A 77 -56.64 41.20 -5.00
N LEU A 78 -57.12 40.00 -4.69
CA LEU A 78 -56.31 38.98 -4.01
C LEU A 78 -55.21 38.45 -4.94
N LYS A 79 -55.47 38.29 -6.24
CA LYS A 79 -54.45 37.92 -7.22
C LYS A 79 -53.32 38.95 -7.28
N LYS A 80 -53.63 40.24 -7.25
CA LYS A 80 -52.61 41.31 -7.28
C LYS A 80 -51.70 41.25 -6.05
N LEU A 81 -52.26 41.03 -4.86
CA LEU A 81 -51.51 40.90 -3.61
C LEU A 81 -50.67 39.61 -3.56
N ALA A 82 -51.24 38.50 -4.00
CA ALA A 82 -50.60 37.19 -3.96
C ALA A 82 -49.57 36.97 -5.09
N ALA A 83 -49.67 37.67 -6.22
CA ALA A 83 -48.77 37.52 -7.36
C ALA A 83 -47.26 37.65 -7.02
N PRO A 84 -46.78 38.70 -6.33
CA PRO A 84 -45.38 38.80 -5.95
C PRO A 84 -44.96 37.69 -4.98
N LEU A 85 -45.86 37.28 -4.06
CA LEU A 85 -45.62 36.21 -3.10
C LEU A 85 -45.46 34.85 -3.80
N LEU A 86 -46.38 34.51 -4.72
CA LEU A 86 -46.32 33.27 -5.51
C LEU A 86 -45.07 33.22 -6.39
N LYS A 87 -44.65 34.36 -6.97
CA LYS A 87 -43.39 34.43 -7.72
C LYS A 87 -42.18 34.18 -6.82
N SER A 88 -42.16 34.75 -5.62
CA SER A 88 -41.07 34.55 -4.65
C SER A 88 -40.98 33.09 -4.21
N PHE A 89 -42.11 32.46 -3.86
CA PHE A 89 -42.15 31.03 -3.53
C PHE A 89 -41.71 30.15 -4.70
N GLN A 90 -42.16 30.45 -5.92
CA GLN A 90 -41.74 29.69 -7.10
C GLN A 90 -40.23 29.76 -7.29
N ALA A 91 -39.63 30.95 -7.19
CA ALA A 91 -38.19 31.14 -7.31
C ALA A 91 -37.41 30.38 -6.23
N GLU A 92 -37.88 30.42 -4.97
CA GLU A 92 -37.24 29.69 -3.86
C GLU A 92 -37.35 28.17 -4.04
N ILE A 93 -38.53 27.67 -4.42
CA ILE A 93 -38.74 26.24 -4.70
C ILE A 93 -37.84 25.78 -5.85
N ASP A 94 -37.75 26.55 -6.93
CA ASP A 94 -36.90 26.21 -8.08
C ASP A 94 -35.40 26.21 -7.69
N SER A 95 -34.97 27.17 -6.86
CA SER A 95 -33.61 27.24 -6.31
C SER A 95 -33.28 26.04 -5.41
N LEU A 96 -34.20 25.67 -4.52
CA LEU A 96 -34.05 24.50 -3.64
C LEU A 96 -34.00 23.20 -4.46
N LEU A 97 -34.87 23.05 -5.45
CA LEU A 97 -34.87 21.89 -6.34
C LEU A 97 -33.57 21.79 -7.14
N TRP A 98 -33.03 22.91 -7.63
CA TRP A 98 -31.74 22.93 -8.30
C TRP A 98 -30.63 22.43 -7.38
N ARG A 99 -30.53 22.99 -6.16
CA ARG A 99 -29.54 22.57 -5.16
C ARG A 99 -29.68 21.11 -4.76
N SER A 100 -30.91 20.63 -4.58
CA SER A 100 -31.19 19.22 -4.24
C SER A 100 -30.72 18.30 -5.36
N ARG A 101 -31.09 18.60 -6.62
CA ARG A 101 -30.67 17.82 -7.79
C ARG A 101 -29.16 17.74 -7.95
N GLU A 102 -28.45 18.86 -7.74
CA GLU A 102 -26.98 18.87 -7.80
C GLU A 102 -26.36 18.01 -6.69
N ALA A 103 -26.87 18.09 -5.46
CA ALA A 103 -26.40 17.27 -4.35
C ALA A 103 -26.68 15.77 -4.58
N GLU A 104 -27.88 15.45 -5.08
CA GLU A 104 -28.29 14.09 -5.43
C GLU A 104 -27.43 13.52 -6.57
N ALA A 105 -27.17 14.30 -7.62
CA ALA A 105 -26.32 13.90 -8.73
C ALA A 105 -24.88 13.62 -8.27
N ALA A 106 -24.32 14.48 -7.41
CA ALA A 106 -23.01 14.27 -6.80
C ALA A 106 -22.97 12.98 -5.97
N PHE A 107 -23.99 12.75 -5.14
CA PHE A 107 -24.11 11.53 -4.33
C PHE A 107 -24.18 10.27 -5.21
N LEU A 108 -25.03 10.26 -6.24
CA LEU A 108 -25.19 9.10 -7.13
C LEU A 108 -23.91 8.80 -7.91
N ASN A 109 -23.17 9.84 -8.33
CA ASN A 109 -21.87 9.68 -8.99
C ASN A 109 -20.84 9.01 -8.05
N VAL A 110 -20.74 9.46 -6.80
CA VAL A 110 -19.84 8.85 -5.81
C VAL A 110 -20.27 7.41 -5.50
N SER A 111 -21.56 7.19 -5.25
CA SER A 111 -22.13 5.87 -4.95
C SER A 111 -21.87 4.88 -6.09
N LYS A 112 -22.04 5.31 -7.34
CA LYS A 112 -21.72 4.50 -8.53
C LYS A 112 -20.24 4.11 -8.58
N ARG A 113 -19.33 5.08 -8.38
CA ARG A 113 -17.88 4.81 -8.38
C ARG A 113 -17.48 3.82 -7.30
N ILE A 114 -18.06 3.94 -6.11
CA ILE A 114 -17.79 3.02 -4.99
C ILE A 114 -18.38 1.64 -5.30
N ALA A 115 -19.58 1.55 -5.86
CA ALA A 115 -20.19 0.29 -6.25
C ALA A 115 -19.34 -0.45 -7.30
N GLU A 116 -18.89 0.25 -8.34
CA GLU A 116 -18.08 -0.27 -9.46
C GLU A 116 -16.62 -0.56 -9.08
N ALA A 117 -16.13 0.00 -7.96
CA ALA A 117 -14.77 -0.26 -7.50
C ALA A 117 -14.56 -1.76 -7.27
N PRO A 118 -13.45 -2.35 -7.77
CA PRO A 118 -13.15 -3.77 -7.57
C PRO A 118 -13.01 -4.10 -6.08
N ASP A 119 -13.24 -5.36 -5.73
CA ASP A 119 -12.96 -5.83 -4.36
C ASP A 119 -11.44 -5.74 -4.10
N PRO A 120 -10.99 -4.87 -3.16
CA PRO A 120 -9.59 -4.76 -2.83
C PRO A 120 -9.07 -6.05 -2.20
N THR A 121 -9.90 -6.88 -1.55
CA THR A 121 -9.44 -8.09 -0.84
C THR A 121 -8.56 -8.98 -1.71
N LEU A 122 -8.93 -9.20 -2.98
CA LEU A 122 -8.12 -10.02 -3.90
C LEU A 122 -6.74 -9.42 -4.19
N HIS A 123 -6.64 -8.09 -4.23
CA HIS A 123 -5.35 -7.41 -4.41
C HIS A 123 -4.53 -7.42 -3.12
N LEU A 124 -5.21 -7.34 -1.99
CA LEU A 124 -4.61 -7.40 -0.67
C LEU A 124 -4.03 -8.79 -0.37
N GLU A 125 -4.78 -9.87 -0.62
CA GLU A 125 -4.31 -11.27 -0.47
C GLU A 125 -3.05 -11.52 -1.32
N ARG A 126 -3.05 -11.09 -2.58
CA ARG A 126 -1.87 -11.20 -3.46
C ARG A 126 -0.67 -10.39 -2.96
N LEU A 127 -0.93 -9.25 -2.31
CA LEU A 127 0.12 -8.42 -1.74
C LEU A 127 0.70 -9.09 -0.50
N GLU A 128 -0.12 -9.71 0.35
CA GLU A 128 0.30 -10.52 1.50
C GLU A 128 1.18 -11.71 1.05
N GLU A 129 0.77 -12.47 0.03
CA GLU A 129 1.60 -13.55 -0.54
C GLU A 129 2.95 -13.05 -1.06
N THR A 130 2.94 -11.89 -1.73
CA THR A 130 4.18 -11.26 -2.23
C THR A 130 5.07 -10.83 -1.07
N LEU A 131 4.46 -10.38 0.02
CA LEU A 131 5.12 -9.93 1.23
C LEU A 131 5.83 -11.08 1.94
N GLU A 132 5.15 -12.21 2.12
CA GLU A 132 5.72 -13.43 2.69
C GLU A 132 6.92 -13.90 1.86
N ARG A 133 6.77 -13.93 0.53
CA ARG A 133 7.88 -14.29 -0.38
C ARG A 133 9.06 -13.34 -0.29
N LEU A 134 8.81 -12.05 -0.06
CA LEU A 134 9.90 -11.08 0.15
C LEU A 134 10.64 -11.37 1.46
N GLN A 135 9.94 -11.77 2.54
CA GLN A 135 10.57 -12.16 3.80
C GLN A 135 11.49 -13.38 3.60
N ASP A 136 11.03 -14.39 2.86
CA ASP A 136 11.83 -15.58 2.56
C ASP A 136 13.10 -15.22 1.78
N VAL A 137 12.99 -14.34 0.78
CA VAL A 137 14.13 -13.89 -0.03
C VAL A 137 15.10 -13.06 0.78
N GLU A 138 14.62 -12.17 1.66
CA GLU A 138 15.47 -11.39 2.56
C GLU A 138 16.24 -12.29 3.52
N ALA A 139 15.56 -13.26 4.13
CA ALA A 139 16.19 -14.23 5.03
C ALA A 139 17.26 -15.07 4.31
N ALA A 140 16.95 -15.56 3.10
CA ALA A 140 17.90 -16.32 2.28
C ALA A 140 19.11 -15.48 1.88
N ASN A 141 18.90 -14.21 1.49
CA ASN A 141 19.99 -13.28 1.15
C ASN A 141 20.89 -13.00 2.35
N GLN A 142 20.33 -12.86 3.55
CA GLN A 142 21.12 -12.69 4.77
C GLN A 142 21.97 -13.93 5.05
N GLN A 143 21.38 -15.13 4.98
CA GLN A 143 22.11 -16.39 5.15
C GLN A 143 23.23 -16.56 4.10
N LEU A 144 22.96 -16.21 2.84
CA LEU A 144 23.95 -16.27 1.77
C LEU A 144 25.09 -15.30 2.01
N SER A 145 24.79 -14.09 2.48
CA SER A 145 25.82 -13.09 2.82
C SER A 145 26.73 -13.58 3.94
N GLU A 146 26.16 -14.15 5.01
CA GLU A 146 26.93 -14.75 6.10
C GLU A 146 27.78 -15.94 5.64
N ALA A 147 27.23 -16.80 4.77
CA ALA A 147 27.97 -17.94 4.21
C ALA A 147 29.14 -17.48 3.34
N LEU A 148 28.94 -16.44 2.52
CA LEU A 148 29.99 -15.86 1.69
C LEU A 148 31.11 -15.26 2.54
N GLU A 149 30.78 -14.55 3.62
CA GLU A 149 31.77 -14.03 4.56
C GLU A 149 32.59 -15.16 5.19
N ARG A 150 31.96 -16.26 5.62
CA ARG A 150 32.65 -17.45 6.15
C ARG A 150 33.58 -18.06 5.11
N GLU A 151 33.13 -18.23 3.88
CA GLU A 151 33.94 -18.78 2.80
C GLU A 151 35.17 -17.90 2.51
N VAL A 152 35.00 -16.57 2.46
CA VAL A 152 36.12 -15.62 2.30
C VAL A 152 37.12 -15.74 3.45
N THR A 153 36.65 -15.90 4.70
CA THR A 153 37.57 -16.10 5.84
C THR A 153 38.33 -17.43 5.74
N CYS A 154 37.64 -18.52 5.40
CA CYS A 154 38.23 -19.84 5.21
C CYS A 154 39.31 -19.81 4.10
N GLN A 155 39.02 -19.18 2.97
CA GLN A 155 39.97 -19.03 1.87
C GLN A 155 41.23 -18.27 2.27
N ARG A 156 41.10 -17.20 3.07
CA ARG A 156 42.26 -16.47 3.62
C ARG A 156 43.11 -17.37 4.51
N GLU A 157 42.49 -18.15 5.38
CA GLU A 157 43.22 -19.10 6.23
C GLU A 157 43.93 -20.19 5.42
N HIS A 158 43.29 -20.72 4.39
CA HIS A 158 43.90 -21.69 3.48
C HIS A 158 45.10 -21.09 2.74
N ALA A 159 44.98 -19.88 2.20
CA ALA A 159 46.09 -19.19 1.55
C ALA A 159 47.27 -18.95 2.52
N ASP A 160 46.98 -18.60 3.78
CA ASP A 160 48.01 -18.45 4.82
C ASP A 160 48.67 -19.78 5.18
N ARG A 161 47.91 -20.87 5.29
CA ARG A 161 48.45 -22.22 5.53
C ARG A 161 49.35 -22.67 4.37
N ASP A 162 48.92 -22.45 3.13
CA ASP A 162 49.70 -22.79 1.93
C ASP A 162 51.01 -21.99 1.87
N ARG A 163 50.97 -20.70 2.22
CA ARG A 163 52.17 -19.88 2.33
C ARG A 163 53.14 -20.44 3.38
N ARG A 164 52.66 -20.75 4.59
CA ARG A 164 53.48 -21.32 5.67
C ARG A 164 54.06 -22.68 5.28
N LEU A 165 53.30 -23.51 4.57
CA LEU A 165 53.77 -24.81 4.10
C LEU A 165 54.93 -24.66 3.11
N ARG A 166 54.82 -23.72 2.15
CA ARG A 166 55.92 -23.41 1.21
C ARG A 166 57.17 -22.90 1.92
N GLU A 167 57.01 -21.99 2.87
CA GLU A 167 58.12 -21.47 3.68
C GLU A 167 58.81 -22.60 4.47
N ALA A 168 58.04 -23.51 5.08
CA ALA A 168 58.57 -24.67 5.79
C ALA A 168 59.29 -25.67 4.87
N GLN A 169 58.74 -25.94 3.68
CA GLN A 169 59.36 -26.80 2.66
C GLN A 169 60.71 -26.25 2.19
N LEU A 170 60.79 -24.94 1.91
CA LEU A 170 62.03 -24.27 1.56
C LEU A 170 63.06 -24.34 2.70
N GLY A 171 62.61 -24.12 3.94
CA GLY A 171 63.46 -24.23 5.12
C GLY A 171 64.01 -25.64 5.35
N LEU A 172 63.19 -26.68 5.14
CA LEU A 172 63.62 -28.07 5.25
C LEU A 172 64.62 -28.43 4.13
N ALA A 173 64.36 -28.01 2.89
CA ALA A 173 65.25 -28.22 1.76
C ALA A 173 66.63 -27.57 1.97
N ALA A 174 66.65 -26.34 2.54
CA ALA A 174 67.90 -25.66 2.89
C ALA A 174 68.70 -26.44 3.95
N LYS A 175 68.04 -26.90 5.02
CA LYS A 175 68.68 -27.72 6.06
C LYS A 175 69.23 -29.04 5.51
N LEU A 176 68.48 -29.71 4.63
CA LEU A 176 68.95 -30.93 3.97
C LEU A 176 70.23 -30.66 3.18
N ALA A 177 70.25 -29.60 2.36
CA ALA A 177 71.44 -29.21 1.60
C ALA A 177 72.65 -28.88 2.50
N GLU A 178 72.42 -28.25 3.66
CA GLU A 178 73.48 -28.01 4.66
C GLU A 178 74.01 -29.32 5.25
N THR A 179 73.13 -30.24 5.64
CA THR A 179 73.53 -31.55 6.19
C THR A 179 74.27 -32.41 5.17
N GLU A 180 73.88 -32.37 3.90
CA GLU A 180 74.57 -33.06 2.80
C GLU A 180 75.97 -32.47 2.54
N ARG A 181 76.14 -31.15 2.66
CA ARG A 181 77.47 -30.51 2.57
C ARG A 181 78.33 -30.91 3.76
N HIS A 182 77.76 -30.90 4.96
CA HIS A 182 78.48 -31.27 6.18
C HIS A 182 78.97 -32.73 6.13
N THR A 183 78.10 -33.65 5.73
CA THR A 183 78.45 -35.08 5.55
C THR A 183 79.50 -35.29 4.46
N ARG A 184 79.40 -34.61 3.32
CA ARG A 184 80.43 -34.64 2.26
C ARG A 184 81.79 -34.15 2.75
N ASN A 185 81.84 -33.06 3.52
CA ASN A 185 83.09 -32.53 4.04
C ASN A 185 83.76 -33.50 5.04
N LEU A 186 82.97 -34.19 5.86
CA LEU A 186 83.47 -35.23 6.76
C LEU A 186 84.02 -36.45 6.00
N GLN A 187 83.42 -36.82 4.86
CA GLN A 187 83.90 -37.92 4.01
C GLN A 187 85.16 -37.57 3.21
N ALA A 188 85.41 -36.29 2.90
CA ALA A 188 86.58 -35.83 2.15
C ALA A 188 87.81 -35.50 3.03
N GLY A 189 87.63 -35.44 4.36
CA GLY A 189 88.67 -35.10 5.33
C GLY A 189 89.26 -36.29 6.09
N GLY A 190 88.90 -37.52 5.73
CA GLY A 190 89.49 -38.77 6.24
C GLY A 190 90.27 -39.49 5.15
#